data_AF-A0A231R8F6-F1
#
_entry.id   AF-A0A231R8F6-F1
#
_cell.length_a   1.000
_cell.length_b   1.000
_cell.length_c   1.000
_cell.angle_alpha   90.00
_cell.angle_beta   90.00
_cell.angle_gamma   90.00
#
_symmetry.space_group_name_H-M   'P 1'
#
loop_
_entity.id
_entity.type
_entity.pdbx_description
1 polymer ?
#
loop_
_entity_poly.entity_id
_entity_poly.type
_entity_poly.pdbx_seq_one_letter_code
_entity_poly.pdbx_strand_id
1 'polypeptide(L)'
;MRSKLGSSFKLAGDIDLNVSPYNTGEGWMPIGAFDLFGDTAATSFTGTFDRAGFVISNLYMNRTKSISALFAQIQGAAELTDVRLVNGNVTGDTYIGALVAVQKQGTIRGVHAAGVLRSIRADDTNSLGRLVGSQWSGLIAESSFVGLIDGSGYYVGGLVGYRDGGTISGSYSSAEVRGAACVGGLVGYSEGGALSDSYATGEVDATPDNGGLIGIMKRSRGLQETKVSGRPFI
;
A
#
# COMPACT_ATOMS: atom_id res chain seq x y z
N MET A 1 9.55 -14.05 12.54
CA MET A 1 8.71 -13.99 11.32
C MET A 1 9.48 -14.33 10.04
N ARG A 2 10.61 -13.68 9.74
CA ARG A 2 11.34 -13.85 8.45
C ARG A 2 11.81 -15.29 8.11
N SER A 3 12.07 -16.14 9.10
CA SER A 3 12.42 -17.56 8.91
C SER A 3 11.22 -18.51 8.91
N LYS A 4 10.00 -17.99 9.07
CA LYS A 4 8.76 -18.77 9.26
C LYS A 4 7.60 -18.15 8.48
N LEU A 5 7.80 -17.97 7.17
CA LEU A 5 6.88 -17.21 6.30
C LEU A 5 5.48 -17.84 6.12
N GLY A 6 5.33 -19.13 6.39
CA GLY A 6 4.04 -19.83 6.35
C GLY A 6 3.37 -20.00 7.71
N SER A 7 3.90 -19.41 8.78
CA SER A 7 3.34 -19.56 10.13
C SER A 7 2.32 -18.47 10.47
N SER A 8 1.49 -18.74 11.47
CA SER A 8 0.57 -17.77 12.05
C SER A 8 1.23 -16.96 13.16
N PHE A 9 0.98 -15.67 13.18
CA PHE A 9 1.55 -14.72 14.13
C PHE A 9 0.45 -13.85 14.72
N LYS A 10 0.55 -13.61 16.02
CA LYS A 10 -0.24 -12.61 16.73
C LYS A 10 0.70 -11.72 17.53
N LEU A 11 0.36 -10.44 17.64
CA LEU A 11 1.09 -9.56 18.56
C LEU A 11 0.78 -9.94 20.00
N ALA A 12 1.80 -9.83 20.86
CA ALA A 12 1.69 -10.06 22.30
C ALA A 12 1.69 -8.75 23.11
N GLY A 13 1.73 -7.61 22.42
CA GLY A 13 1.84 -6.27 22.98
C GLY A 13 2.04 -5.26 21.85
N ASP A 14 1.94 -3.97 22.20
CA ASP A 14 2.29 -2.89 21.28
C ASP A 14 3.78 -2.99 20.88
N ILE A 15 4.06 -2.67 19.62
CA ILE A 15 5.42 -2.63 19.08
C ILE A 15 5.74 -1.18 18.73
N ASP A 16 6.74 -0.62 19.41
CA ASP A 16 7.39 0.62 19.02
C ASP A 16 8.67 0.31 18.23
N LEU A 17 8.70 0.68 16.95
CA LEU A 17 9.84 0.48 16.06
C LEU A 17 10.85 1.65 16.11
N ASN A 18 10.65 2.64 16.97
CA ASN A 18 11.62 3.72 17.23
C ASN A 18 12.79 3.25 18.11
N VAL A 19 13.40 2.13 17.72
CA VAL A 19 14.52 1.51 18.43
C VAL A 19 15.51 0.94 17.42
N SER A 20 16.80 1.07 17.72
CA SER A 20 17.85 0.51 16.89
C SER A 20 17.75 -1.03 16.84
N PRO A 21 17.95 -1.67 15.68
CA PRO A 21 18.38 -1.08 14.40
C PRO A 21 17.23 -0.57 13.51
N TYR A 22 15.96 -0.74 13.91
CA TYR A 22 14.79 -0.50 13.06
C TYR A 22 14.55 0.97 12.69
N ASN A 23 15.11 1.91 13.45
CA ASN A 23 14.99 3.35 13.22
C ASN A 23 16.28 4.02 12.70
N THR A 24 17.27 3.24 12.26
CA THR A 24 18.56 3.75 11.76
C THR A 24 18.88 3.23 10.37
N GLY A 25 19.74 3.94 9.62
CA GLY A 25 20.16 3.53 8.28
C GLY A 25 18.99 3.34 7.33
N GLU A 26 18.88 2.15 6.74
CA GLU A 26 17.76 1.76 5.86
C GLU A 26 16.46 1.43 6.61
N GLY A 27 16.51 1.29 7.94
CA GLY A 27 15.36 0.99 8.79
C GLY A 27 14.88 -0.47 8.69
N TRP A 28 13.57 -0.66 8.71
CA TRP A 28 12.95 -1.98 8.66
C TRP A 28 13.30 -2.73 7.37
N MET A 29 13.81 -3.95 7.52
CA MET A 29 13.96 -4.90 6.42
C MET A 29 12.61 -5.63 6.19
N PRO A 30 11.98 -5.57 5.02
CA PRO A 30 10.69 -6.22 4.78
C PRO A 30 10.63 -7.71 5.19
N ILE A 31 9.45 -8.20 5.53
CA ILE A 31 9.21 -9.64 5.74
C ILE A 31 8.98 -10.30 4.38
N GLY A 32 9.80 -11.29 4.04
CA GLY A 32 9.89 -11.85 2.69
C GLY A 32 10.82 -11.02 1.80
N ALA A 33 10.91 -11.39 0.53
CA ALA A 33 11.71 -10.70 -0.48
C ALA A 33 10.94 -10.65 -1.79
N PHE A 34 10.95 -9.51 -2.49
CA PHE A 34 10.41 -9.37 -3.83
C PHE A 34 11.59 -9.14 -4.78
N ASP A 35 11.64 -9.92 -5.86
CA ASP A 35 12.71 -9.84 -6.85
C ASP A 35 12.40 -8.72 -7.85
N LEU A 36 13.05 -7.57 -7.67
CA LEU A 36 12.87 -6.40 -8.53
C LEU A 36 13.65 -6.51 -9.84
N PHE A 37 14.81 -7.16 -9.81
CA PHE A 37 15.81 -7.10 -10.87
C PHE A 37 16.18 -8.48 -11.45
N GLY A 38 15.56 -9.56 -11.00
CA GLY A 38 15.86 -10.92 -11.46
C GLY A 38 17.09 -11.54 -10.78
N ASP A 39 17.56 -10.96 -9.68
CA ASP A 39 18.83 -11.30 -9.04
C ASP A 39 18.67 -11.97 -7.66
N THR A 40 17.45 -11.98 -7.12
CA THR A 40 17.18 -12.43 -5.75
C THR A 40 16.04 -13.45 -5.74
N ALA A 41 16.17 -14.53 -4.96
CA ALA A 41 15.08 -15.48 -4.80
C ALA A 41 13.88 -14.83 -4.08
N ALA A 42 12.79 -14.61 -4.80
CA ALA A 42 11.56 -14.06 -4.25
C ALA A 42 10.97 -15.00 -3.20
N THR A 43 10.65 -14.48 -2.00
CA THR A 43 10.00 -15.23 -0.92
C THR A 43 8.75 -14.51 -0.45
N SER A 44 7.62 -15.23 -0.44
CA SER A 44 6.31 -14.69 -0.07
C SER A 44 5.93 -15.06 1.36
N PHE A 45 5.29 -14.13 2.06
CA PHE A 45 4.55 -14.48 3.26
C PHE A 45 3.25 -15.18 2.85
N THR A 46 3.00 -16.34 3.45
CA THR A 46 1.83 -17.20 3.15
C THR A 46 1.05 -17.57 4.41
N GLY A 47 1.52 -17.15 5.58
CA GLY A 47 0.88 -17.39 6.88
C GLY A 47 -0.15 -16.33 7.24
N THR A 48 -0.44 -16.22 8.54
CA THR A 48 -1.41 -15.24 9.06
C THR A 48 -0.75 -14.25 10.02
N PHE A 49 -1.24 -13.01 10.04
CA PHE A 49 -0.80 -11.96 10.95
C PHE A 49 -2.00 -11.17 11.47
N ASP A 50 -2.15 -11.15 12.79
CA ASP A 50 -3.24 -10.49 13.51
C ASP A 50 -2.67 -9.63 14.65
N ARG A 51 -3.04 -8.34 14.74
CA ARG A 51 -2.52 -7.47 15.81
C ARG A 51 -3.12 -7.77 17.18
N ALA A 52 -4.17 -8.57 17.26
CA ALA A 52 -4.86 -8.93 18.50
C ALA A 52 -5.20 -7.70 19.38
N GLY A 53 -5.61 -6.59 18.75
CA GLY A 53 -5.92 -5.35 19.47
C GLY A 53 -4.74 -4.40 19.75
N PHE A 54 -3.49 -4.79 19.49
CA PHE A 54 -2.29 -3.95 19.69
C PHE A 54 -1.96 -3.04 18.51
N VAL A 55 -0.97 -2.16 18.67
CA VAL A 55 -0.52 -1.18 17.66
C VAL A 55 0.93 -1.41 17.30
N ILE A 56 1.26 -1.23 16.02
CA ILE A 56 2.65 -1.06 15.55
C ILE A 56 2.86 0.43 15.32
N SER A 57 3.92 1.00 15.87
CA SER A 57 4.21 2.43 15.77
C SER A 57 5.61 2.70 15.26
N ASN A 58 5.79 3.89 14.67
CA ASN A 58 7.09 4.46 14.31
C ASN A 58 7.90 3.60 13.33
N LEU A 59 7.20 2.93 12.40
CA LEU A 59 7.86 2.19 11.31
C LEU A 59 8.70 3.16 10.49
N TYR A 60 10.02 2.96 10.48
CA TYR A 60 10.94 3.75 9.67
C TYR A 60 11.53 2.89 8.56
N MET A 61 11.56 3.43 7.34
CA MET A 61 12.30 2.88 6.21
C MET A 61 12.90 4.01 5.38
N ASN A 62 14.13 3.81 4.92
CA ASN A 62 14.79 4.66 3.95
C ASN A 62 15.55 3.78 2.96
N ARG A 63 14.81 3.08 2.09
CA ARG A 63 15.35 2.04 1.19
C ARG A 63 15.29 2.52 -0.27
N THR A 64 16.29 3.31 -0.66
CA THR A 64 16.36 4.04 -1.94
C THR A 64 16.66 3.17 -3.17
N LYS A 65 16.84 1.86 -3.01
CA LYS A 65 17.17 0.90 -4.08
C LYS A 65 16.41 -0.42 -3.93
N SER A 66 15.33 -0.42 -3.16
CA SER A 66 14.60 -1.63 -2.80
C SER A 66 13.13 -1.33 -2.53
N ILE A 67 12.36 -2.40 -2.37
CA ILE A 67 10.99 -2.32 -1.90
C ILE A 67 10.92 -1.74 -0.48
N SER A 68 9.84 -1.05 -0.17
CA SER A 68 9.62 -0.43 1.13
C SER A 68 8.23 -0.76 1.64
N ALA A 69 8.15 -1.79 2.49
CA ALA A 69 6.93 -2.23 3.15
C ALA A 69 7.20 -3.13 4.37
N LEU A 70 6.23 -3.26 5.27
CA LEU A 70 6.33 -4.20 6.39
C LEU A 70 6.51 -5.64 5.87
N PHE A 71 5.73 -6.01 4.85
CA PHE A 71 5.80 -7.26 4.09
C PHE A 71 6.21 -6.98 2.65
N ALA A 72 7.24 -7.68 2.18
CA ALA A 72 7.69 -7.58 0.80
C ALA A 72 6.59 -8.01 -0.17
N GLN A 73 6.06 -9.20 0.04
CA GLN A 73 4.96 -9.71 -0.76
C GLN A 73 4.14 -10.76 0.01
N ILE A 74 2.87 -10.85 -0.33
CA ILE A 74 1.96 -11.90 0.18
C ILE A 74 1.37 -12.73 -0.97
N GLN A 75 1.09 -14.01 -0.71
CA GLN A 75 0.57 -14.95 -1.70
C GLN A 75 -0.24 -16.09 -1.06
N GLY A 76 -1.00 -16.83 -1.87
CA GLY A 76 -1.75 -18.01 -1.45
C GLY A 76 -2.85 -17.62 -0.48
N ALA A 77 -2.93 -18.35 0.63
CA ALA A 77 -3.88 -18.13 1.71
C ALA A 77 -3.36 -17.15 2.78
N ALA A 78 -2.42 -16.26 2.44
CA ALA A 78 -1.93 -15.27 3.39
C ALA A 78 -3.07 -14.41 3.94
N GLU A 79 -3.08 -14.16 5.25
CA GLU A 79 -4.08 -13.30 5.90
C GLU A 79 -3.39 -12.25 6.76
N LEU A 80 -3.58 -10.98 6.43
CA LEU A 80 -3.18 -9.84 7.25
C LEU A 80 -4.46 -9.16 7.75
N THR A 81 -4.85 -9.44 8.99
CA THR A 81 -6.14 -9.02 9.54
C THR A 81 -5.97 -8.18 10.77
N ASP A 82 -6.80 -7.14 10.94
CA ASP A 82 -6.74 -6.24 12.10
C ASP A 82 -5.29 -5.77 12.32
N VAL A 83 -4.78 -4.89 11.47
CA VAL A 83 -3.42 -4.32 11.62
C VAL A 83 -3.55 -2.82 11.80
N ARG A 84 -2.89 -2.24 12.80
CA ARG A 84 -2.87 -0.80 13.02
C ARG A 84 -1.44 -0.30 13.04
N LEU A 85 -1.07 0.46 12.01
CA LEU A 85 0.22 1.12 11.92
C LEU A 85 0.04 2.62 12.17
N VAL A 86 0.80 3.17 13.12
CA VAL A 86 0.76 4.60 13.47
C VAL A 86 2.13 5.22 13.27
N ASN A 87 2.16 6.43 12.71
CA ASN A 87 3.38 7.21 12.52
C ASN A 87 4.43 6.48 11.67
N GLY A 88 4.02 5.84 10.58
CA GLY A 88 4.94 5.28 9.61
C GLY A 88 5.68 6.39 8.84
N ASN A 89 7.00 6.28 8.69
CA ASN A 89 7.82 7.13 7.84
C ASN A 89 8.62 6.25 6.88
N VAL A 90 8.13 6.14 5.65
CA VAL A 90 8.65 5.18 4.67
C VAL A 90 9.09 5.93 3.44
N THR A 91 10.39 5.86 3.13
CA THR A 91 11.00 6.38 1.90
C THR A 91 11.52 5.21 1.08
N GLY A 92 11.13 5.13 -0.20
CA GLY A 92 11.48 4.01 -1.08
C GLY A 92 11.54 4.38 -2.56
N ASP A 93 11.81 3.37 -3.39
CA ASP A 93 12.01 3.50 -4.84
C ASP A 93 10.75 3.08 -5.64
N THR A 94 10.62 1.79 -6.00
CA THR A 94 9.67 1.31 -7.01
C THR A 94 8.36 0.72 -6.48
N TYR A 95 8.39 0.00 -5.35
CA TYR A 95 7.17 -0.53 -4.71
C TYR A 95 7.15 -0.13 -3.25
N ILE A 96 6.29 0.83 -2.94
CA ILE A 96 6.15 1.38 -1.60
C ILE A 96 4.72 1.13 -1.13
N GLY A 97 4.58 0.47 0.02
CA GLY A 97 3.34 0.38 0.76
C GLY A 97 3.60 0.25 2.24
N ALA A 98 2.79 0.88 3.08
CA ALA A 98 3.00 0.85 4.52
C ALA A 98 2.92 -0.59 5.07
N LEU A 99 2.02 -1.40 4.50
CA LEU A 99 1.81 -2.79 4.89
C LEU A 99 2.49 -3.77 3.93
N VAL A 100 2.13 -3.73 2.64
CA VAL A 100 2.58 -4.73 1.64
C VAL A 100 3.15 -4.02 0.42
N ALA A 101 4.31 -4.43 -0.08
CA ALA A 101 4.79 -3.90 -1.35
C ALA A 101 4.04 -4.56 -2.53
N VAL A 102 3.92 -5.89 -2.55
CA VAL A 102 3.19 -6.63 -3.61
C VAL A 102 2.21 -7.66 -3.03
N GLN A 103 0.92 -7.49 -3.28
CA GLN A 103 -0.11 -8.49 -3.01
C GLN A 103 -0.35 -9.33 -4.27
N LYS A 104 0.21 -10.54 -4.32
CA LYS A 104 -0.06 -11.47 -5.42
C LYS A 104 -1.41 -12.15 -5.26
N GLN A 105 -1.74 -12.56 -4.05
CA GLN A 105 -2.98 -13.22 -3.59
C GLN A 105 -3.14 -12.96 -2.08
N GLY A 106 -4.14 -13.57 -1.44
CA GLY A 106 -4.38 -13.46 0.01
C GLY A 106 -5.33 -12.33 0.39
N THR A 107 -5.55 -12.19 1.69
CA THR A 107 -6.53 -11.28 2.29
C THR A 107 -5.84 -10.23 3.16
N ILE A 108 -6.16 -8.96 2.90
CA ILE A 108 -5.83 -7.82 3.75
C ILE A 108 -7.17 -7.26 4.24
N ARG A 109 -7.42 -7.28 5.55
CA ARG A 109 -8.72 -6.84 6.08
C ARG A 109 -8.61 -6.11 7.41
N GLY A 110 -9.36 -5.02 7.58
CA GLY A 110 -9.35 -4.26 8.83
C GLY A 110 -7.99 -3.65 9.11
N VAL A 111 -7.25 -3.26 8.06
CA VAL A 111 -5.91 -2.69 8.23
C VAL A 111 -5.96 -1.18 8.11
N HIS A 112 -5.44 -0.49 9.11
CA HIS A 112 -5.42 0.97 9.18
C HIS A 112 -3.99 1.45 9.39
N ALA A 113 -3.46 2.17 8.42
CA ALA A 113 -2.12 2.73 8.47
C ALA A 113 -2.16 4.26 8.46
N ALA A 114 -1.28 4.89 9.23
CA ALA A 114 -1.11 6.34 9.24
C ALA A 114 0.37 6.71 9.17
N GLY A 115 0.71 7.71 8.36
CA GLY A 115 2.10 8.13 8.23
C GLY A 115 2.41 9.00 7.02
N VAL A 116 3.71 9.15 6.77
CA VAL A 116 4.25 9.84 5.59
C VAL A 116 5.01 8.85 4.73
N LEU A 117 4.59 8.71 3.48
CA LEU A 117 5.21 7.81 2.52
C LEU A 117 5.79 8.62 1.35
N ARG A 118 7.09 8.47 1.11
CA ARG A 118 7.85 9.20 0.08
C ARG A 118 8.45 8.27 -0.97
N SER A 119 8.31 8.63 -2.24
CA SER A 119 9.09 8.03 -3.32
C SER A 119 10.18 8.98 -3.77
N ILE A 120 11.35 8.44 -4.11
CA ILE A 120 12.49 9.23 -4.58
C ILE A 120 12.73 9.12 -6.08
N ARG A 121 12.07 8.18 -6.77
CA ARG A 121 12.21 8.00 -8.22
C ARG A 121 10.98 8.55 -8.91
N ALA A 122 11.24 9.24 -10.02
CA ALA A 122 10.26 10.02 -10.77
C ALA A 122 10.14 9.50 -12.21
N ASP A 123 9.97 8.18 -12.38
CA ASP A 123 9.76 7.57 -13.68
C ASP A 123 8.56 6.61 -13.70
N ASP A 124 8.29 6.09 -14.91
CA ASP A 124 7.12 5.31 -15.29
C ASP A 124 7.09 3.88 -14.74
N THR A 125 8.11 3.48 -14.00
CA THR A 125 8.20 2.13 -13.40
C THR A 125 7.65 2.07 -11.97
N ASN A 126 7.34 3.20 -11.35
CA ASN A 126 7.05 3.28 -9.92
C ASN A 126 5.57 3.10 -9.56
N SER A 127 5.29 2.12 -8.69
CA SER A 127 3.99 1.85 -8.09
C SER A 127 3.94 2.26 -6.61
N LEU A 128 3.10 3.25 -6.32
CA LEU A 128 3.06 3.95 -5.05
C LEU A 128 1.68 3.83 -4.40
N GLY A 129 1.49 2.70 -3.73
CA GLY A 129 0.25 2.33 -3.08
C GLY A 129 0.37 2.22 -1.58
N ARG A 130 -0.32 3.10 -0.88
CA ARG A 130 0.21 3.56 0.41
C ARG A 130 -0.16 2.64 1.56
N LEU A 131 -1.18 1.80 1.38
CA LEU A 131 -1.30 0.56 2.15
C LEU A 131 -0.64 -0.62 1.42
N VAL A 132 -0.93 -0.77 0.12
CA VAL A 132 -0.42 -1.85 -0.74
C VAL A 132 0.17 -1.29 -2.02
N GLY A 133 1.47 -1.48 -2.28
CA GLY A 133 2.15 -0.93 -3.45
C GLY A 133 1.51 -1.37 -4.77
N SER A 134 1.40 -2.68 -4.96
CA SER A 134 0.72 -3.29 -6.10
C SER A 134 -0.17 -4.46 -5.69
N GLN A 135 -1.37 -4.52 -6.26
CA GLN A 135 -2.31 -5.63 -6.11
C GLN A 135 -2.47 -6.36 -7.44
N TRP A 136 -2.11 -7.65 -7.49
CA TRP A 136 -2.34 -8.49 -8.67
C TRP A 136 -3.63 -9.31 -8.52
N SER A 137 -3.91 -9.79 -7.31
CA SER A 137 -5.13 -10.50 -6.97
C SER A 137 -5.42 -10.41 -5.47
N GLY A 138 -6.40 -11.17 -4.96
CA GLY A 138 -6.76 -11.20 -3.55
C GLY A 138 -7.73 -10.10 -3.12
N LEU A 139 -7.94 -9.99 -1.81
CA LEU A 139 -8.90 -9.07 -1.19
C LEU A 139 -8.18 -7.98 -0.39
N ILE A 140 -8.62 -6.74 -0.54
CA ILE A 140 -8.38 -5.63 0.39
C ILE A 140 -9.75 -5.16 0.88
N ALA A 141 -10.06 -5.36 2.15
CA ALA A 141 -11.37 -5.04 2.71
C ALA A 141 -11.26 -4.18 3.96
N GLU A 142 -12.22 -3.28 4.18
CA GLU A 142 -12.37 -2.56 5.46
C GLU A 142 -11.07 -1.88 5.93
N SER A 143 -10.25 -1.42 4.98
CA SER A 143 -8.89 -0.97 5.25
C SER A 143 -8.73 0.50 4.89
N SER A 144 -7.79 1.18 5.54
CA SER A 144 -7.54 2.58 5.25
C SER A 144 -6.10 3.04 5.41
N PHE A 145 -5.83 4.16 4.74
CA PHE A 145 -4.61 4.91 4.92
C PHE A 145 -4.91 6.39 5.18
N VAL A 146 -4.15 7.00 6.09
CA VAL A 146 -4.26 8.43 6.46
C VAL A 146 -2.86 9.05 6.50
N GLY A 147 -2.73 10.29 6.05
CA GLY A 147 -1.49 11.06 6.18
C GLY A 147 -1.06 11.69 4.87
N LEU A 148 0.25 11.81 4.67
CA LEU A 148 0.81 12.46 3.49
C LEU A 148 1.44 11.43 2.57
N ILE A 149 1.13 11.58 1.29
CA ILE A 149 1.66 10.79 0.21
C ILE A 149 2.39 11.73 -0.72
N ASP A 150 3.72 11.68 -0.67
CA ASP A 150 4.58 12.54 -1.45
C ASP A 150 5.34 11.67 -2.47
N GLY A 151 4.75 11.50 -3.65
CA GLY A 151 5.31 10.67 -4.71
C GLY A 151 5.67 11.51 -5.91
N SER A 152 6.90 11.44 -6.38
CA SER A 152 7.26 11.90 -7.73
C SER A 152 6.94 10.87 -8.83
N GLY A 153 6.33 9.72 -8.48
CA GLY A 153 6.12 8.58 -9.37
C GLY A 153 4.82 8.60 -10.20
N TYR A 154 4.64 7.55 -11.02
CA TYR A 154 3.64 7.49 -12.09
C TYR A 154 2.38 6.66 -11.78
N TYR A 155 2.33 5.88 -10.70
CA TYR A 155 1.10 5.19 -10.24
C TYR A 155 0.88 5.44 -8.74
N VAL A 156 0.30 6.58 -8.40
CA VAL A 156 0.14 6.99 -7.00
C VAL A 156 -1.30 6.83 -6.56
N GLY A 157 -1.56 5.94 -5.60
CA GLY A 157 -2.89 5.74 -5.04
C GLY A 157 -2.91 5.86 -3.52
N GLY A 158 -3.94 6.51 -2.99
CA GLY A 158 -4.12 6.68 -1.55
C GLY A 158 -4.19 5.39 -0.75
N LEU A 159 -4.56 4.27 -1.37
CA LEU A 159 -4.57 2.93 -0.77
C LEU A 159 -3.73 1.93 -1.59
N VAL A 160 -3.93 1.89 -2.92
CA VAL A 160 -3.25 0.97 -3.85
C VAL A 160 -2.65 1.72 -5.03
N GLY A 161 -1.40 1.46 -5.38
CA GLY A 161 -0.69 2.22 -6.41
C GLY A 161 -1.06 1.69 -7.79
N TYR A 162 -0.71 0.43 -8.02
CA TYR A 162 -1.04 -0.31 -9.24
C TYR A 162 -1.93 -1.51 -8.92
N ARG A 163 -2.96 -1.73 -9.74
CA ARG A 163 -3.89 -2.82 -9.58
C ARG A 163 -4.12 -3.56 -10.90
N ASP A 164 -3.75 -4.83 -10.94
CA ASP A 164 -4.01 -5.74 -12.08
C ASP A 164 -5.33 -6.52 -11.91
N GLY A 165 -5.83 -6.64 -10.68
CA GLY A 165 -7.01 -7.45 -10.37
C GLY A 165 -7.42 -7.43 -8.90
N GLY A 166 -8.03 -8.51 -8.45
CA GLY A 166 -8.51 -8.67 -7.07
C GLY A 166 -9.76 -7.84 -6.74
N THR A 167 -10.08 -7.69 -5.46
CA THR A 167 -11.21 -6.91 -4.96
C THR A 167 -10.75 -5.90 -3.92
N ILE A 168 -11.26 -4.68 -4.01
CA ILE A 168 -11.16 -3.66 -2.95
C ILE A 168 -12.59 -3.32 -2.51
N SER A 169 -12.90 -3.49 -1.23
CA SER A 169 -14.24 -3.24 -0.70
C SER A 169 -14.22 -2.53 0.67
N GLY A 170 -15.21 -1.68 0.93
CA GLY A 170 -15.36 -1.03 2.24
C GLY A 170 -14.14 -0.23 2.72
N SER A 171 -13.26 0.19 1.80
CA SER A 171 -11.93 0.72 2.12
C SER A 171 -11.82 2.19 1.74
N TYR A 172 -10.98 2.94 2.44
CA TYR A 172 -10.89 4.38 2.17
C TYR A 172 -9.49 4.95 2.33
N SER A 173 -9.25 6.11 1.72
CA SER A 173 -8.08 6.92 2.00
C SER A 173 -8.48 8.36 2.28
N SER A 174 -7.96 8.93 3.35
CA SER A 174 -8.07 10.37 3.63
C SER A 174 -6.71 11.05 3.55
N ALA A 175 -5.77 10.42 2.85
CA ALA A 175 -4.43 10.95 2.71
C ALA A 175 -4.35 11.97 1.58
N GLU A 176 -3.56 13.02 1.78
CA GLU A 176 -3.18 13.95 0.74
C GLU A 176 -2.24 13.23 -0.24
N VAL A 177 -2.60 13.20 -1.52
CA VAL A 177 -1.88 12.47 -2.57
C VAL A 177 -1.22 13.44 -3.54
N ARG A 178 0.11 13.39 -3.62
CA ARG A 178 0.90 14.10 -4.63
C ARG A 178 1.56 13.11 -5.58
N GLY A 179 1.47 13.37 -6.88
CA GLY A 179 1.95 12.45 -7.92
C GLY A 179 2.25 13.12 -9.27
N ALA A 180 3.15 12.52 -10.05
CA ALA A 180 3.51 13.03 -11.38
C ALA A 180 2.63 12.46 -12.50
N ALA A 181 2.09 11.25 -12.36
CA ALA A 181 1.13 10.69 -13.31
C ALA A 181 0.26 9.63 -12.63
N CYS A 182 -0.87 9.30 -13.26
CA CYS A 182 -1.86 8.30 -12.82
C CYS A 182 -2.10 8.34 -11.31
N VAL A 183 -2.56 9.51 -10.84
CA VAL A 183 -2.77 9.78 -9.41
C VAL A 183 -4.24 9.58 -9.10
N GLY A 184 -4.55 8.75 -8.10
CA GLY A 184 -5.91 8.56 -7.64
C GLY A 184 -6.01 8.64 -6.13
N GLY A 185 -7.12 9.17 -5.64
CA GLY A 185 -7.37 9.28 -4.21
C GLY A 185 -7.41 7.93 -3.50
N LEU A 186 -7.79 6.84 -4.19
CA LEU A 186 -7.74 5.48 -3.64
C LEU A 186 -6.83 4.56 -4.44
N VAL A 187 -6.98 4.51 -5.77
CA VAL A 187 -6.17 3.66 -6.67
C VAL A 187 -5.47 4.51 -7.72
N GLY A 188 -4.15 4.38 -7.89
CA GLY A 188 -3.41 5.14 -8.90
C GLY A 188 -3.77 4.68 -10.33
N TYR A 189 -3.48 3.42 -10.63
CA TYR A 189 -3.74 2.80 -11.93
C TYR A 189 -4.39 1.42 -11.78
N SER A 190 -5.43 1.16 -12.57
CA SER A 190 -6.21 -0.08 -12.51
C SER A 190 -6.38 -0.72 -13.89
N GLU A 191 -5.98 -1.99 -14.05
CA GLU A 191 -6.24 -2.82 -15.23
C GLU A 191 -7.49 -3.70 -15.10
N GLY A 192 -7.95 -3.96 -13.87
CA GLY A 192 -9.12 -4.79 -13.63
C GLY A 192 -9.50 -4.98 -12.17
N GLY A 193 -10.50 -5.84 -11.94
CA GLY A 193 -11.02 -6.23 -10.61
C GLY A 193 -12.19 -5.37 -10.10
N ALA A 194 -12.85 -5.81 -9.02
CA ALA A 194 -14.00 -5.13 -8.41
C ALA A 194 -13.61 -4.06 -7.38
N LEU A 195 -14.21 -2.88 -7.45
CA LEU A 195 -14.11 -1.83 -6.44
C LEU A 195 -15.52 -1.46 -5.97
N SER A 196 -15.83 -1.64 -4.68
CA SER A 196 -17.14 -1.30 -4.12
C SER A 196 -17.02 -0.62 -2.76
N ASP A 197 -18.01 0.20 -2.41
CA ASP A 197 -18.17 0.78 -1.06
C ASP A 197 -16.90 1.45 -0.53
N SER A 198 -16.10 2.02 -1.43
CA SER A 198 -14.77 2.54 -1.15
C SER A 198 -14.65 3.96 -1.65
N TYR A 199 -13.95 4.81 -0.91
CA TYR A 199 -13.94 6.25 -1.16
C TYR A 199 -12.61 6.91 -0.81
N ALA A 200 -12.38 8.09 -1.36
CA ALA A 200 -11.24 8.94 -1.00
C ALA A 200 -11.73 10.34 -0.63
N THR A 201 -11.16 10.91 0.43
CA THR A 201 -11.50 12.27 0.91
C THR A 201 -10.31 13.20 1.00
N GLY A 202 -9.08 12.68 0.87
CA GLY A 202 -7.88 13.51 0.84
C GLY A 202 -7.74 14.30 -0.46
N GLU A 203 -7.02 15.41 -0.39
CA GLU A 203 -6.70 16.21 -1.56
C GLU A 203 -5.77 15.44 -2.51
N VAL A 204 -5.95 15.64 -3.81
CA VAL A 204 -5.14 15.00 -4.86
C VAL A 204 -4.52 16.10 -5.71
N ASP A 205 -3.19 16.20 -5.66
CA ASP A 205 -2.37 17.09 -6.47
C ASP A 205 -1.62 16.26 -7.53
N ALA A 206 -1.99 16.43 -8.80
CA ALA A 206 -1.55 15.59 -9.92
C ALA A 206 -1.23 16.42 -11.16
N THR A 207 -0.10 16.15 -11.83
CA THR A 207 0.35 16.93 -13.01
C THR A 207 0.67 16.05 -14.23
N PRO A 208 -0.18 15.89 -15.26
CA PRO A 208 -1.46 16.57 -15.53
C PRO A 208 -2.69 15.79 -15.03
N ASP A 209 -3.77 16.54 -14.74
CA ASP A 209 -5.07 16.15 -14.15
C ASP A 209 -5.41 14.65 -14.11
N ASN A 210 -5.04 14.00 -13.02
CA ASN A 210 -5.61 12.74 -12.58
C ASN A 210 -6.18 12.97 -11.18
N GLY A 211 -7.49 13.25 -11.10
CA GLY A 211 -8.16 13.65 -9.87
C GLY A 211 -9.50 12.96 -9.74
N GLY A 212 -9.55 11.89 -8.94
CA GLY A 212 -10.74 11.08 -8.71
C GLY A 212 -10.44 9.90 -7.78
N LEU A 213 -11.39 8.97 -7.63
CA LEU A 213 -11.19 7.75 -6.83
C LEU A 213 -10.10 6.84 -7.42
N ILE A 214 -10.05 6.74 -8.75
CA ILE A 214 -9.04 6.03 -9.53
C ILE A 214 -8.38 7.03 -10.48
N GLY A 215 -7.04 7.06 -10.55
CA GLY A 215 -6.32 7.96 -11.44
C GLY A 215 -6.50 7.58 -12.91
N ILE A 216 -6.11 6.36 -13.28
CA ILE A 216 -6.35 5.80 -14.61
C ILE A 216 -6.95 4.41 -14.51
N MET A 217 -7.93 4.13 -15.37
CA MET A 217 -8.44 2.78 -15.60
C MET A 217 -8.16 2.38 -17.05
N LYS A 218 -7.42 1.29 -17.24
CA LYS A 218 -7.26 0.67 -18.57
C LYS A 218 -8.63 0.11 -18.98
N ARG A 219 -9.23 0.65 -20.03
CA ARG A 219 -10.54 0.20 -20.53
C ARG A 219 -10.45 -1.25 -21.02
N SER A 220 -10.81 -2.22 -20.19
CA SER A 220 -11.33 -3.50 -20.67
C SER A 220 -12.85 -3.33 -20.90
N ARG A 221 -13.37 -3.96 -21.96
CA ARG A 221 -14.74 -3.74 -22.45
C ARG A 221 -15.78 -4.09 -21.38
N GLY A 222 -16.29 -3.06 -20.70
CA GLY A 222 -17.53 -3.08 -19.91
C GLY A 222 -17.33 -2.97 -18.39
N LEU A 223 -17.49 -1.77 -17.83
CA LEU A 223 -18.57 -1.41 -16.88
C LEU A 223 -18.34 -0.04 -16.19
N GLN A 224 -19.49 0.63 -16.01
CA GLN A 224 -19.94 1.64 -15.05
C GLN A 224 -18.97 2.69 -14.48
N GLU A 225 -19.30 3.95 -14.79
CA GLU A 225 -18.84 5.16 -14.11
C GLU A 225 -19.01 5.04 -12.59
N THR A 226 -17.90 5.10 -11.85
CA THR A 226 -17.94 5.24 -10.39
C THR A 226 -18.02 6.73 -10.05
N LYS A 227 -19.17 7.17 -9.54
CA LYS A 227 -19.48 8.58 -9.26
C LYS A 227 -18.59 9.12 -8.14
N VAL A 228 -17.85 10.21 -8.42
CA VAL A 228 -17.12 10.99 -7.42
C VAL A 228 -18.12 11.92 -6.71
N SER A 229 -18.31 11.78 -5.40
CA SER A 229 -19.01 12.80 -4.61
C SER A 229 -17.99 13.65 -3.85
N GLY A 230 -17.44 14.66 -4.53
CA GLY A 230 -16.83 15.81 -3.88
C GLY A 230 -17.90 16.90 -3.73
N ARG A 231 -18.21 17.32 -2.50
CA ARG A 231 -18.94 18.58 -2.30
C ARG A 231 -17.94 19.72 -2.53
N PRO A 232 -18.26 20.75 -3.33
CA PRO A 232 -17.48 21.98 -3.30
C PRO A 232 -17.60 22.56 -1.89
N PHE A 233 -16.48 22.86 -1.25
CA PHE A 233 -16.49 23.76 -0.11
C PHE A 233 -16.87 25.14 -0.65
N ILE A 234 -18.02 25.61 -0.17
CA ILE A 234 -18.68 26.92 -0.27
C ILE A 234 -18.01 27.95 -1.19
#